data_AF-A0A0N8PRH9-F1
#
_entry.id   AF-A0A0N8PRH9-F1
#
_cell.length_a   1.000
_cell.length_b   1.000
_cell.length_c   1.000
_cell.angle_alpha   90.00
_cell.angle_beta   90.00
_cell.angle_gamma   90.00
#
_symmetry.space_group_name_H-M   'P 1'
#
loop_
_entity.id
_entity.type
_entity.pdbx_description
1 polymer ?
#
loop_
_entity_poly.entity_id
_entity_poly.type
_entity_poly.pdbx_seq_one_letter_code
_entity_poly.pdbx_strand_id
1 'polypeptide(L)'
;MARQLSGIVVINGTDDENWPFDDEKVTRTYSVQSILDIDQPAVPLEIPYVRWGGECRVEVAIMARAVGGGEIQIEGNAKLFEGTDEDTQDLEEEKVVTFLVPRNTRKYVEPAKYDVNLSNAGFGGGDHAEIGFSFTNYIVEEE
;
A
#
# COMPACT_ATOMS: atom_id res chain seq x y z
N MET A 1 -23.98 -11.27 -0.92
CA MET A 1 -23.99 -10.01 -1.69
C MET A 1 -22.57 -9.53 -1.80
N ALA A 2 -22.05 -9.49 -3.02
CA ALA A 2 -20.67 -9.12 -3.29
C ALA A 2 -20.39 -7.67 -2.88
N ARG A 3 -19.12 -7.41 -2.62
CA ARG A 3 -18.59 -6.10 -2.27
C ARG A 3 -17.66 -5.63 -3.36
N GLN A 4 -17.72 -4.35 -3.70
CA GLN A 4 -16.73 -3.72 -4.55
C GLN A 4 -15.78 -2.92 -3.68
N LEU A 5 -14.52 -3.35 -3.61
CA LEU A 5 -13.42 -2.52 -3.15
C LEU A 5 -13.03 -1.57 -4.29
N SER A 6 -12.89 -0.29 -3.98
CA SER A 6 -12.39 0.71 -4.93
C SER A 6 -11.56 1.75 -4.20
N GLY A 7 -10.46 2.21 -4.79
CA GLY A 7 -9.70 3.31 -4.22
C GLY A 7 -8.31 3.46 -4.81
N ILE A 8 -7.39 4.03 -4.03
CA ILE A 8 -6.03 4.31 -4.46
C ILE A 8 -5.00 3.92 -3.41
N VAL A 9 -3.79 3.63 -3.88
CA VAL A 9 -2.57 3.53 -3.09
C VAL A 9 -1.59 4.57 -3.63
N VAL A 10 -1.06 5.41 -2.76
CA VAL A 10 -0.04 6.41 -3.08
C VAL A 10 1.26 5.99 -2.41
N ILE A 11 2.35 5.98 -3.16
CA ILE A 11 3.69 5.68 -2.66
C ILE A 11 4.57 6.88 -2.98
N ASN A 12 5.12 7.50 -1.95
CA ASN A 12 6.16 8.51 -2.04
C ASN A 12 7.47 7.89 -1.55
N GLY A 13 8.53 7.97 -2.34
CA GLY A 13 9.88 7.59 -1.93
C GLY A 13 10.78 8.81 -1.96
N THR A 14 11.68 8.89 -0.99
CA THR A 14 12.75 9.88 -0.92
C THR A 14 14.05 9.13 -0.70
N ASP A 15 15.02 9.40 -1.55
CA ASP A 15 16.42 9.03 -1.40
C ASP A 15 17.16 10.26 -0.86
N ASP A 16 17.73 10.12 0.35
CA ASP A 16 18.34 11.21 1.13
C ASP A 16 19.81 11.38 0.76
N GLU A 17 20.03 12.22 -0.24
CA GLU A 17 21.35 12.45 -0.79
C GLU A 17 22.15 13.44 0.06
N ASN A 18 23.42 13.12 0.30
CA ASN A 18 24.31 14.00 1.04
C ASN A 18 24.83 15.13 0.14
N TRP A 19 24.96 16.32 0.73
CA TRP A 19 25.54 17.50 0.05
C TRP A 19 26.85 17.14 -0.68
N PRO A 20 27.03 17.50 -1.96
CA PRO A 20 26.29 18.54 -2.70
C PRO A 20 25.11 18.05 -3.56
N PHE A 21 24.67 16.81 -3.41
CA PHE A 21 23.54 16.26 -4.18
C PHE A 21 22.20 16.63 -3.51
N ASP A 22 21.15 16.73 -4.33
CA ASP A 22 19.77 16.99 -3.88
C ASP A 22 19.03 15.65 -3.78
N ASP A 23 18.13 15.49 -2.81
CA ASP A 23 17.30 14.29 -2.65
C ASP A 23 16.58 13.90 -3.95
N GLU A 24 16.66 12.62 -4.33
CA GLU A 24 15.81 12.08 -5.38
C GLU A 24 14.44 11.69 -4.83
N LYS A 25 13.37 12.06 -5.55
CA LYS A 25 11.98 11.84 -5.10
C LYS A 25 11.16 11.13 -6.15
N VAL A 26 10.36 10.17 -5.72
CA VAL A 26 9.37 9.49 -6.55
C VAL A 26 7.99 9.58 -5.93
N THR A 27 6.98 9.85 -6.76
CA THR A 27 5.57 9.66 -6.39
C THR A 27 4.91 8.76 -7.41
N ARG A 28 4.19 7.74 -6.93
CA ARG A 28 3.35 6.86 -7.74
C ARG A 28 1.98 6.72 -7.10
N THR A 29 0.95 6.62 -7.94
CA THR A 29 -0.43 6.40 -7.51
C THR A 29 -1.02 5.26 -8.32
N TYR A 30 -1.56 4.27 -7.63
CA TYR A 30 -2.18 3.09 -8.21
C TYR A 30 -3.66 3.05 -7.87
N SER A 31 -4.51 2.92 -8.88
CA SER A 31 -5.93 2.67 -8.68
C SER A 31 -6.16 1.19 -8.43
N VAL A 32 -6.97 0.88 -7.42
CA VAL A 32 -7.31 -0.49 -7.04
C VAL A 32 -8.81 -0.67 -7.14
N GLN A 33 -9.22 -1.76 -7.79
CA GLN A 33 -10.62 -2.17 -7.86
C GLN A 33 -10.70 -3.69 -7.80
N SER A 34 -11.57 -4.23 -6.94
CA SER A 34 -11.82 -5.67 -6.86
C SER A 34 -13.26 -5.94 -6.47
N ILE A 35 -13.86 -6.97 -7.07
CA ILE A 35 -15.13 -7.53 -6.61
C ILE A 35 -14.82 -8.68 -5.66
N LEU A 36 -15.46 -8.68 -4.50
CA LEU A 36 -15.22 -9.62 -3.41
C LEU A 36 -16.53 -10.27 -2.98
N ASP A 37 -16.66 -11.56 -3.21
CA ASP A 37 -17.75 -12.35 -2.65
C ASP A 37 -17.57 -12.54 -1.15
N ILE A 38 -18.69 -12.67 -0.44
CA ILE A 38 -18.65 -13.01 0.99
C ILE A 38 -18.12 -14.44 1.11
N ASP A 39 -17.21 -14.67 2.07
CA ASP A 39 -16.58 -15.95 2.36
C ASP A 39 -15.64 -16.51 1.27
N GLN A 40 -15.34 -15.72 0.22
CA GLN A 40 -14.28 -16.10 -0.72
C GLN A 40 -12.89 -15.96 -0.07
N PRO A 41 -11.87 -16.72 -0.56
CA PRO A 41 -10.49 -16.50 -0.18
C PRO A 41 -10.01 -15.06 -0.43
N ALA A 42 -9.05 -14.59 0.36
CA ALA A 42 -8.47 -13.28 0.15
C ALA A 42 -7.86 -13.16 -1.26
N VAL A 43 -8.09 -12.02 -1.91
CA VAL A 43 -7.62 -11.71 -3.27
C VAL A 43 -6.45 -10.74 -3.17
N PRO A 44 -5.31 -11.01 -3.83
CA PRO A 44 -4.18 -10.07 -3.85
C PRO A 44 -4.57 -8.79 -4.60
N LEU A 45 -4.14 -7.64 -4.09
CA LEU A 45 -4.25 -6.37 -4.81
C LEU A 45 -2.92 -6.10 -5.51
N GLU A 46 -2.94 -6.02 -6.83
CA GLU A 46 -1.74 -5.82 -7.63
C GLU A 46 -1.23 -4.38 -7.49
N ILE A 47 -0.10 -4.22 -6.80
CA ILE A 47 0.59 -2.95 -6.64
C ILE A 47 2.02 -3.15 -7.17
N PRO A 48 2.37 -2.55 -8.32
CA PRO A 48 3.73 -2.65 -8.85
C PRO A 48 4.76 -2.08 -7.88
N TYR A 49 5.94 -2.70 -7.86
CA TYR A 49 7.07 -2.20 -7.08
C TYR A 49 7.45 -0.80 -7.55
N VAL A 50 7.85 0.04 -6.61
CA VAL A 50 8.34 1.39 -6.87
C VAL A 50 9.82 1.41 -6.59
N ARG A 51 10.59 1.94 -7.53
CA ARG A 51 12.05 2.06 -7.47
C ARG A 51 12.45 3.52 -7.67
N TRP A 52 13.53 3.94 -7.02
CA TRP A 52 14.11 5.29 -7.13
C TRP A 52 15.55 5.31 -6.60
N GLY A 53 16.27 6.41 -6.82
CA GLY A 53 17.64 6.61 -6.33
C GLY A 53 18.69 5.71 -6.98
N GLY A 54 18.27 4.77 -7.84
CA GLY A 54 19.15 3.74 -8.37
C GLY A 54 19.46 2.62 -7.36
N GLU A 55 19.02 2.73 -6.11
CA GLU A 55 19.28 1.74 -5.05
C GLU A 55 18.09 1.38 -4.17
N CYS A 56 17.02 2.17 -4.17
CA CYS A 56 15.86 1.95 -3.31
C CYS A 56 14.72 1.21 -4.04
N ARG A 57 14.03 0.33 -3.33
CA ARG A 57 12.79 -0.32 -3.80
C ARG A 57 11.77 -0.48 -2.68
N VAL A 58 10.51 -0.17 -2.98
CA VAL A 58 9.35 -0.49 -2.12
C VAL A 58 8.48 -1.54 -2.76
N GLU A 59 8.10 -2.51 -1.94
CA GLU A 59 7.13 -3.55 -2.28
C GLU A 59 5.93 -3.49 -1.33
N VAL A 60 4.72 -3.45 -1.89
CA VAL A 60 3.48 -3.52 -1.13
C VAL A 60 2.72 -4.77 -1.55
N ALA A 61 2.64 -5.74 -0.65
CA ALA A 61 1.94 -6.99 -0.88
C ALA A 61 0.75 -7.06 0.09
N ILE A 62 -0.44 -6.72 -0.40
CA ILE A 62 -1.68 -6.75 0.39
C ILE A 62 -2.74 -7.60 -0.30
N MET A 63 -3.62 -8.16 0.53
CA MET A 63 -4.77 -8.93 0.12
C MET A 63 -6.04 -8.33 0.71
N ALA A 64 -7.16 -8.51 0.00
CA ALA A 64 -8.47 -8.07 0.43
C ALA A 64 -9.44 -9.25 0.55
N ARG A 65 -10.24 -9.28 1.61
CA ARG A 65 -11.36 -10.24 1.75
C ARG A 65 -12.60 -9.57 2.31
N ALA A 66 -13.77 -9.91 1.80
CA ALA A 66 -15.02 -9.54 2.44
C ALA A 66 -15.24 -10.41 3.69
N VAL A 67 -15.45 -9.77 4.85
CA VAL A 67 -15.66 -10.47 6.13
C VAL A 67 -17.12 -10.40 6.58
N GLY A 68 -17.49 -11.26 7.53
CA GLY A 68 -18.81 -11.26 8.15
C GLY A 68 -19.19 -9.87 8.67
N GLY A 69 -20.39 -9.40 8.33
CA GLY A 69 -20.83 -8.02 8.63
C GLY A 69 -20.73 -7.05 7.45
N GLY A 70 -20.07 -7.44 6.34
CA GLY A 70 -20.06 -6.68 5.09
C GLY A 70 -18.93 -5.64 4.99
N GLU A 71 -17.96 -5.70 5.90
CA GLU A 71 -16.70 -4.98 5.82
C GLU A 71 -15.72 -5.71 4.90
N ILE A 72 -14.68 -5.02 4.45
CA ILE A 72 -13.56 -5.65 3.75
C ILE A 72 -12.34 -5.53 4.65
N GLN A 73 -11.67 -6.65 4.92
CA GLN A 73 -10.39 -6.66 5.60
C GLN A 73 -9.27 -6.57 4.57
N ILE A 74 -8.34 -5.65 4.80
CA ILE A 74 -7.06 -5.55 4.11
C ILE A 74 -5.99 -6.11 5.04
N GLU A 75 -5.17 -7.04 4.56
CA GLU A 75 -4.06 -7.62 5.32
C GLU A 75 -2.84 -7.85 4.42
N GLY A 76 -1.64 -7.66 4.95
CA GLY A 76 -0.39 -7.87 4.20
C GLY A 76 0.78 -7.14 4.82
N ASN A 77 1.73 -6.73 3.99
CA ASN A 77 2.96 -6.06 4.41
C ASN A 77 3.44 -5.05 3.38
N ALA A 78 4.20 -4.08 3.87
CA ALA A 78 4.99 -3.16 3.07
C ALA A 78 6.45 -3.29 3.45
N LYS A 79 7.34 -3.28 2.46
CA LYS A 79 8.78 -3.49 2.61
C LYS A 79 9.56 -2.40 1.90
N LEU A 80 10.65 -1.99 2.54
CA LEU A 80 11.67 -1.10 1.98
C LEU A 80 12.97 -1.88 1.84
N PHE A 81 13.53 -1.84 0.64
CA PHE A 81 14.82 -2.41 0.30
C PHE A 81 15.75 -1.29 -0.16
N GLU A 82 17.02 -1.37 0.22
CA GLU A 82 18.06 -0.41 -0.15
C GLU A 82 19.39 -1.17 -0.26
N GLY A 83 20.22 -0.85 -1.24
CA GLY A 83 21.44 -1.58 -1.49
C GLY A 83 22.35 -0.83 -2.45
N THR A 84 22.97 -1.53 -3.39
CA THR A 84 23.78 -0.89 -4.44
C THR A 84 23.05 -0.77 -5.78
N ASP A 85 21.86 -1.36 -5.86
CA ASP A 85 20.98 -1.35 -7.03
C ASP A 85 19.52 -1.59 -6.62
N GLU A 86 18.58 -1.18 -7.47
CA GLU A 86 17.13 -1.28 -7.21
C GLU A 86 16.57 -2.73 -7.22
N ASP A 87 17.39 -3.73 -7.57
CA ASP A 87 17.05 -5.15 -7.53
C ASP A 87 17.62 -5.87 -6.29
N THR A 88 18.25 -5.13 -5.39
CA THR A 88 18.75 -5.59 -4.10
C THR A 88 17.71 -6.39 -3.30
N GLN A 89 18.20 -7.31 -2.48
CA GLN A 89 17.42 -8.09 -1.52
C GLN A 89 17.71 -7.70 -0.07
N ASP A 90 18.48 -6.62 0.10
CA ASP A 90 18.83 -6.05 1.40
C ASP A 90 17.59 -5.33 1.95
N LEU A 91 16.88 -6.03 2.83
CA LEU A 91 15.65 -5.56 3.47
C LEU A 91 16.00 -4.68 4.66
N GLU A 92 15.60 -3.41 4.59
CA GLU A 92 15.83 -2.43 5.66
C GLU A 92 14.68 -2.41 6.66
N GLU A 93 13.44 -2.32 6.17
CA GLU A 93 12.26 -2.31 7.03
C GLU A 93 11.08 -3.07 6.43
N GLU A 94 10.32 -3.73 7.30
CA GLU A 94 9.04 -4.36 6.98
C GLU A 94 7.99 -3.96 8.01
N LYS A 95 6.81 -3.52 7.54
CA LYS A 95 5.64 -3.24 8.38
C LYS A 95 4.43 -4.03 7.93
N VAL A 96 3.70 -4.56 8.91
CA VAL A 96 2.42 -5.23 8.69
C VAL A 96 1.35 -4.19 8.37
N VAL A 97 0.56 -4.46 7.35
CA VAL A 97 -0.62 -3.68 6.97
C VAL A 97 -1.85 -4.47 7.38
N THR A 98 -2.68 -3.91 8.25
CA THR A 98 -3.97 -4.52 8.58
C THR A 98 -4.99 -3.47 8.98
N PHE A 99 -6.10 -3.40 8.24
CA PHE A 99 -7.21 -2.50 8.56
C PHE A 99 -8.53 -2.96 7.91
N LEU A 100 -9.63 -2.39 8.40
CA LEU A 100 -10.98 -2.66 7.88
C LEU A 100 -11.45 -1.49 7.03
N VAL A 101 -12.09 -1.81 5.91
CA VAL A 101 -12.82 -0.87 5.06
C VAL A 101 -14.31 -1.06 5.33
N PRO A 102 -14.93 -0.17 6.13
CA PRO A 102 -16.32 -0.30 6.50
C PRO A 102 -17.19 -0.12 5.26
N ARG A 103 -18.36 -0.78 5.25
CA ARG A 103 -19.35 -0.59 4.19
C ARG A 103 -19.67 0.88 4.04
N ASN A 104 -19.64 1.36 2.79
CA ASN A 104 -20.09 2.71 2.49
C ASN A 104 -21.58 2.84 2.82
N THR A 105 -21.89 3.76 3.72
CA THR A 105 -23.24 4.06 4.17
C THR A 105 -23.35 5.56 4.35
N ARG A 106 -24.57 6.08 4.58
CA ARG A 106 -24.74 7.50 4.93
C ARG A 106 -23.92 7.96 6.16
N LYS A 107 -23.52 7.02 7.03
CA LYS A 107 -22.67 7.28 8.20
C LYS A 107 -21.17 7.19 7.88
N TYR A 108 -20.79 6.37 6.89
CA TYR A 108 -19.41 6.11 6.48
C TYR A 108 -19.28 6.42 5.00
N VAL A 109 -19.31 7.72 4.67
CA VAL A 109 -19.22 8.21 3.28
C VAL A 109 -17.77 8.35 2.82
N GLU A 110 -16.87 8.63 3.77
CA GLU A 110 -15.45 8.82 3.49
C GLU A 110 -14.71 7.49 3.30
N PRO A 111 -13.69 7.45 2.42
CA PRO A 111 -12.81 6.30 2.31
C PRO A 111 -12.11 5.96 3.63
N ALA A 112 -11.91 4.68 3.89
CA ALA A 112 -10.99 4.23 4.92
C ALA A 112 -9.56 4.57 4.51
N LYS A 113 -8.83 5.23 5.41
CA LYS A 113 -7.43 5.61 5.20
C LYS A 113 -6.52 4.84 6.14
N TYR A 114 -5.34 4.49 5.65
CA TYR A 114 -4.28 3.85 6.42
C TYR A 114 -2.96 4.31 5.85
N ASP A 115 -1.99 4.61 6.70
CA ASP A 115 -0.68 5.13 6.27
C ASP A 115 0.42 4.26 6.87
N VAL A 116 1.45 3.99 6.08
CA VAL A 116 2.66 3.27 6.49
C VAL A 116 3.86 4.10 6.09
N ASN A 117 4.72 4.39 7.04
CA ASN A 117 6.01 5.03 6.79
C ASN A 117 7.10 3.98 6.98
N LEU A 118 8.00 3.85 6.02
CA LEU A 118 9.17 2.97 6.06
C LEU A 118 10.43 3.83 6.00
N SER A 119 11.48 3.46 6.72
CA SER A 119 12.75 4.20 6.72
C SER A 119 13.94 3.26 6.90
N ASN A 120 15.03 3.52 6.18
CA ASN A 120 16.34 2.97 6.48
C ASN A 120 16.91 3.65 7.75
N ALA A 121 17.41 2.84 8.68
CA ALA A 121 18.15 3.32 9.85
C ALA A 121 19.59 2.78 9.91
N GLY A 122 20.04 2.11 8.85
CA GLY A 122 21.34 1.51 8.67
C GLY A 122 22.43 2.50 8.25
N PHE A 123 23.50 1.97 7.65
CA PHE A 123 24.65 2.74 7.20
C PHE A 123 24.31 3.34 5.82
N GLY A 124 24.26 4.67 5.72
CA GLY A 124 23.71 5.36 4.54
C GLY A 124 22.28 5.89 4.74
N GLY A 125 21.68 5.65 5.90
CA GLY A 125 20.27 5.98 6.14
C GLY A 125 19.86 7.44 6.02
N GLY A 126 18.55 7.60 5.83
CA GLY A 126 17.88 8.85 5.45
C GLY A 126 16.75 8.56 4.46
N ASP A 127 16.93 7.51 3.67
CA ASP A 127 15.96 6.98 2.73
C ASP A 127 14.68 6.54 3.41
N HIS A 128 13.56 6.89 2.81
CA HIS A 128 12.25 6.57 3.35
C HIS A 128 11.18 6.48 2.28
N ALA A 129 10.10 5.80 2.64
CA ALA A 129 8.90 5.72 1.85
C ALA A 129 7.64 5.92 2.67
N GLU A 130 6.72 6.71 2.15
CA GLU A 130 5.39 6.96 2.72
C GLU A 130 4.34 6.31 1.81
N ILE A 131 3.53 5.41 2.37
CA ILE A 131 2.52 4.64 1.64
C ILE A 131 1.16 4.98 2.23
N GLY A 132 0.33 5.65 1.44
CA GLY A 132 -1.03 6.00 1.79
C GLY A 132 -2.06 5.12 1.08
N PHE A 133 -2.94 4.48 1.84
CA PHE A 133 -4.08 3.72 1.34
C PHE A 133 -5.37 4.53 1.50
N SER A 134 -6.23 4.51 0.49
CA SER A 134 -7.56 5.15 0.56
C SER A 134 -8.58 4.30 -0.18
N PHE A 135 -9.38 3.53 0.55
CA PHE A 135 -10.32 2.56 -0.02
C PHE A 135 -11.77 2.79 0.39
N THR A 136 -12.68 2.41 -0.50
CA THR A 136 -14.13 2.44 -0.31
C THR A 136 -14.72 1.08 -0.62
N ASN A 137 -15.75 0.71 0.13
CA ASN A 137 -16.45 -0.57 0.03
C ASN A 137 -17.91 -0.33 -0.37
N TYR A 138 -18.26 -0.65 -1.62
CA TYR A 138 -19.62 -0.54 -2.15
C TYR A 138 -20.33 -1.89 -2.16
N ILE A 139 -21.66 -1.84 -2.15
CA ILE A 139 -22.48 -3.00 -2.52
C ILE A 139 -22.49 -3.14 -4.03
N VAL A 140 -22.33 -4.36 -4.51
CA VAL A 140 -22.73 -4.72 -5.87
C VAL A 140 -24.16 -5.23 -5.81
N GLU A 141 -25.08 -4.48 -6.42
CA GLU A 141 -26.45 -4.97 -6.68
C GLU A 141 -26.42 -5.72 -8.01
N GLU A 142 -26.86 -6.97 -8.03
CA GLU A 142 -27.10 -7.70 -9.28
C GLU A 142 -28.39 -7.14 -9.91
N GLU A 143 -28.33 -6.77 -11.19
CA GLU A 143 -29.51 -6.36 -11.98
C GLU A 143 -30.51 -7.51 -12.19
#